data_AF-A0A0F3NHR7-F1
#
_entry.id   AF-A0A0F3NHR7-F1
#
_cell.length_a   1.000
_cell.length_b   1.000
_cell.length_c   1.000
_cell.angle_alpha   90.00
_cell.angle_beta   90.00
_cell.angle_gamma   90.00
#
_symmetry.space_group_name_H-M   'P 1'
#
loop_
_entity.id
_entity.type
_entity.pdbx_description
1 polymer ?
#
loop_
_entity_poly.entity_id
_entity_poly.type
_entity_poly.pdbx_seq_one_letter_code
_entity_poly.pdbx_strand_id
1 'polypeptide(L)'
;MVLMQALILSGIGMLIVGSSQPASQGEHIIAGVTELLDKHSFLHGERIGVSTLCMARLQKSICNGHRPFLRATLLDKNTLLQHFAQHYVHEFYKTLSKKWIDAEKAEHLNHIMEQQWCKISAMVQGKVIDHVHLYSILEYLEAPTEPEHVRWSTEQYYSIANMAFATRDRFTFLDIAHHAGISIS
;
A
#
# COMPACT_ATOMS: atom_id res chain seq x y z
N MET A 1 26.04 1.17 12.64
CA MET A 1 26.37 1.52 11.24
C MET A 1 25.47 0.84 10.20
N VAL A 2 24.93 -0.36 10.47
CA VAL A 2 24.11 -1.13 9.51
C VAL A 2 22.91 -0.34 8.97
N LEU A 3 22.19 0.41 9.83
CA LEU A 3 21.05 1.24 9.40
C LEU A 3 21.44 2.28 8.33
N MET A 4 22.51 3.04 8.56
CA MET A 4 22.98 4.04 7.59
C MET A 4 23.36 3.40 6.25
N GLN A 5 24.04 2.25 6.28
CA GLN A 5 24.38 1.50 5.07
C GLN A 5 23.13 1.05 4.32
N ALA A 6 22.12 0.52 5.03
CA ALA A 6 20.85 0.12 4.42
C ALA A 6 20.12 1.30 3.77
N LEU A 7 20.07 2.47 4.43
CA LEU A 7 19.47 3.68 3.88
C LEU A 7 20.22 4.20 2.64
N ILE A 8 21.56 4.17 2.66
CA ILE A 8 22.38 4.54 1.49
C ILE A 8 22.15 3.57 0.34
N LEU A 9 22.13 2.26 0.60
CA LEU A 9 21.85 1.24 -0.41
C LEU A 9 20.45 1.39 -1.02
N SER A 10 19.45 1.72 -0.19
CA SER A 10 18.10 2.06 -0.66
C SER A 10 18.12 3.26 -1.61
N GLY A 11 18.86 4.32 -1.26
CA GLY A 11 19.09 5.49 -2.11
C GLY A 11 19.77 5.15 -3.45
N ILE A 12 20.81 4.32 -3.41
CA ILE A 12 21.49 3.82 -4.62
C ILE A 12 20.54 2.98 -5.48
N GLY A 13 19.70 2.14 -4.87
CA GLY A 13 18.68 1.37 -5.57
C GLY A 13 17.69 2.26 -6.31
N MET A 14 17.21 3.33 -5.68
CA MET A 14 16.34 4.33 -6.33
C MET A 14 17.05 5.03 -7.49
N LEU A 15 18.34 5.37 -7.32
CA LEU A 15 19.15 5.99 -8.38
C LEU A 15 19.29 5.06 -9.60
N ILE A 16 19.61 3.78 -9.38
CA ILE A 16 19.77 2.78 -10.44
C ILE A 16 18.47 2.58 -11.23
N VAL A 17 17.33 2.51 -10.54
CA VAL A 17 16.02 2.30 -11.17
C VAL A 17 15.44 3.59 -11.78
N GLY A 18 15.96 4.76 -11.39
CA GLY A 18 15.42 6.05 -11.81
C GLY A 18 14.04 6.35 -11.20
N SER A 19 13.64 5.65 -10.15
CA SER A 19 12.38 5.87 -9.45
C SER A 19 12.43 5.41 -8.00
N SER A 20 11.49 5.87 -7.18
CA SER A 20 11.39 5.44 -5.78
C SER A 20 10.86 4.01 -5.59
N GLN A 21 10.49 3.29 -6.66
CA GLN A 21 9.87 1.95 -6.56
C GLN A 21 10.62 0.93 -5.70
N PRO A 22 11.96 0.86 -5.71
CA PRO A 22 12.67 -0.10 -4.86
C PRO A 22 12.51 0.16 -3.35
N ALA A 23 12.19 1.40 -2.97
CA ALA A 23 12.14 1.84 -1.58
C ALA A 23 10.75 2.30 -1.12
N SER A 24 9.80 2.49 -2.03
CA SER A 24 8.52 3.16 -1.75
C SER A 24 7.39 2.54 -2.58
N GLN A 25 6.49 1.82 -1.93
CA GLN A 25 5.34 1.15 -2.51
C GLN A 25 4.07 1.49 -1.69
N GLY A 26 3.18 0.51 -1.48
CA GLY A 26 1.88 0.72 -0.83
C GLY A 26 2.00 1.26 0.60
N GLU A 27 3.04 0.86 1.32
CA GLU A 27 3.32 1.31 2.69
C GLU A 27 3.62 2.81 2.73
N HIS A 28 4.38 3.32 1.77
CA HIS A 28 4.63 4.77 1.65
C HIS A 28 3.38 5.52 1.17
N ILE A 29 2.52 4.90 0.37
CA ILE A 29 1.26 5.51 -0.06
C ILE A 29 0.32 5.66 1.14
N ILE A 30 0.17 4.63 1.98
CA ILE A 30 -0.60 4.71 3.23
C ILE A 30 0.02 5.74 4.18
N ALA A 31 1.33 5.65 4.45
CA ALA A 31 1.99 6.60 5.35
C ALA A 31 1.82 8.05 4.87
N GLY A 32 2.02 8.30 3.57
CA GLY A 32 1.87 9.63 2.98
C GLY A 32 0.46 10.21 3.08
N VAL A 33 -0.59 9.39 2.88
CA VAL A 33 -1.96 9.89 3.06
C VAL A 33 -2.30 10.15 4.53
N THR A 34 -1.81 9.33 5.47
CA THR A 34 -1.98 9.62 6.89
C THR A 34 -1.24 10.87 7.32
N GLU A 35 -0.05 11.13 6.77
CA GLU A 35 0.75 12.35 7.02
C GLU A 35 0.07 13.61 6.44
N LEU A 36 -0.60 13.47 5.30
CA LEU A 36 -1.38 14.56 4.72
C LEU A 36 -2.57 14.96 5.60
N LEU A 37 -3.22 13.99 6.24
CA LEU A 37 -4.45 14.20 7.02
C LEU A 37 -4.20 14.53 8.48
N ASP A 38 -3.10 14.04 9.05
CA ASP A 38 -2.74 14.24 10.44
C ASP A 38 -1.49 15.10 10.58
N LYS A 39 -1.62 16.22 11.29
CA LYS A 39 -0.55 17.19 11.54
C LYS A 39 0.27 16.88 12.79
N HIS A 40 0.01 15.77 13.48
CA HIS A 40 0.88 15.35 14.58
C HIS A 40 2.29 15.05 14.09
N SER A 41 3.27 15.52 14.86
CA SER A 41 4.69 15.42 14.54
C SER A 41 5.24 14.02 14.84
N PHE A 42 4.87 13.05 14.03
CA PHE A 42 5.54 11.74 13.94
C PHE A 42 6.60 11.78 12.84
N LEU A 43 7.67 11.02 13.04
CA LEU A 43 8.69 10.83 12.01
C LEU A 43 8.08 10.02 10.85
N HIS A 44 8.47 10.35 9.62
CA HIS A 44 8.01 9.63 8.43
C HIS A 44 8.26 8.11 8.54
N GLY A 45 9.43 7.72 9.10
CA GLY A 45 9.78 6.32 9.34
C GLY A 45 8.88 5.60 10.34
N GLU A 46 8.35 6.30 11.35
CA GLU A 46 7.41 5.72 12.33
C GLU A 46 6.09 5.36 11.66
N ARG A 47 5.56 6.26 10.82
CA ARG A 47 4.35 6.01 10.02
C ARG A 47 4.56 4.87 9.02
N ILE A 48 5.74 4.81 8.41
CA ILE A 48 6.13 3.71 7.50
C ILE A 48 6.17 2.37 8.25
N GLY A 49 6.64 2.33 9.50
CA GLY A 49 6.67 1.09 10.30
C GLY A 49 5.30 0.43 10.39
N VAL A 50 4.29 1.21 10.79
CA VAL A 50 2.89 0.77 10.88
C VAL A 50 2.35 0.34 9.51
N SER A 51 2.55 1.15 8.48
CA SER A 51 2.02 0.83 7.14
C SER A 51 2.73 -0.35 6.49
N THR A 52 3.99 -0.62 6.85
CA THR A 52 4.74 -1.79 6.37
C THR A 52 4.15 -3.07 6.92
N LEU A 53 3.77 -3.11 8.20
CA LEU A 53 3.06 -4.25 8.79
C LEU A 53 1.70 -4.49 8.13
N CYS A 54 0.95 -3.41 7.91
CA CYS A 54 -0.31 -3.42 7.17
C CYS A 54 -0.13 -4.02 5.76
N MET A 55 0.86 -3.56 5.00
CA MET A 55 1.14 -4.11 3.67
C MET A 55 1.61 -5.56 3.69
N ALA A 56 2.43 -5.95 4.67
CA ALA A 56 2.90 -7.34 4.80
C ALA A 56 1.73 -8.30 5.08
N ARG A 57 0.79 -7.91 5.94
CA ARG A 57 -0.46 -8.66 6.20
C ARG A 57 -1.30 -8.78 4.92
N LEU A 58 -1.50 -7.67 4.20
CA LEU A 58 -2.27 -7.65 2.96
C LEU A 58 -1.64 -8.55 1.88
N GLN A 59 -0.34 -8.42 1.66
CA GLN A 59 0.40 -9.23 0.68
C GLN A 59 0.30 -10.72 1.02
N LYS A 60 0.50 -11.08 2.30
CA LYS A 60 0.36 -12.47 2.76
C LYS A 60 -1.05 -12.99 2.53
N SER A 61 -2.08 -12.22 2.88
CA SER A 61 -3.49 -12.58 2.69
C SER A 61 -3.81 -12.86 1.22
N ILE A 62 -3.44 -11.93 0.33
CA ILE A 62 -3.67 -12.06 -1.11
C ILE A 62 -2.88 -13.25 -1.70
N CYS A 63 -1.61 -13.39 -1.35
CA CYS A 63 -0.75 -14.42 -1.93
C CYS A 63 -1.05 -15.84 -1.43
N ASN A 64 -1.54 -15.99 -0.19
CA ASN A 64 -1.92 -17.28 0.38
C ASN A 64 -3.36 -17.70 0.03
N GLY A 65 -4.19 -16.75 -0.41
CA GLY A 65 -5.57 -17.00 -0.81
C GLY A 65 -5.71 -17.56 -2.22
N HIS A 66 -6.97 -17.66 -2.66
CA HIS A 66 -7.28 -17.91 -4.07
C HIS A 66 -6.79 -16.74 -4.92
N ARG A 67 -6.50 -17.02 -6.20
CA ARG A 67 -6.20 -16.00 -7.20
C ARG A 67 -7.23 -14.86 -7.13
N PRO A 68 -6.80 -13.59 -6.98
CA PRO A 68 -7.73 -12.48 -6.98
C PRO A 68 -8.39 -12.33 -8.34
N PHE A 69 -9.68 -11.98 -8.33
CA PHE A 69 -10.44 -11.63 -9.53
C PHE A 69 -10.65 -10.12 -9.54
N LEU A 70 -10.05 -9.43 -10.51
CA LEU A 70 -10.07 -7.96 -10.57
C LEU A 70 -11.32 -7.47 -11.28
N ARG A 71 -12.02 -6.50 -10.68
CA ARG A 71 -13.14 -5.77 -11.27
C ARG A 71 -12.70 -4.41 -11.79
N ALA A 72 -13.53 -3.76 -12.61
CA ALA A 72 -13.30 -2.37 -13.01
C ALA A 72 -13.24 -1.42 -11.80
N THR A 73 -12.63 -0.25 -11.95
CA THR A 73 -12.60 0.78 -10.91
C THR A 73 -14.03 1.24 -10.59
N LEU A 74 -14.50 0.93 -9.37
CA LEU A 74 -15.83 1.35 -8.89
C LEU A 74 -15.78 2.63 -8.05
N LEU A 75 -14.57 3.08 -7.68
CA LEU A 75 -14.40 4.26 -6.85
C LEU A 75 -14.83 5.54 -7.60
N ASP A 76 -15.82 6.24 -7.05
CA ASP A 76 -16.28 7.53 -7.55
C ASP A 76 -15.82 8.69 -6.65
N LYS A 77 -16.08 9.93 -7.09
CA LYS A 77 -15.75 11.13 -6.31
C LYS A 77 -16.52 11.20 -4.99
N ASN A 78 -17.75 10.69 -4.93
CA ASN A 78 -18.58 10.74 -3.73
C ASN A 78 -18.00 9.86 -2.63
N THR A 79 -17.50 8.68 -2.99
CA THR A 79 -16.80 7.79 -2.07
C THR A 79 -15.55 8.49 -1.52
N LEU A 80 -14.72 9.10 -2.38
CA LEU A 80 -13.57 9.88 -1.90
C LEU A 80 -13.95 11.03 -0.96
N LEU A 81 -15.08 11.72 -1.21
CA LEU A 81 -15.58 12.80 -0.34
C LEU A 81 -16.02 12.31 1.05
N GLN A 82 -16.32 11.02 1.22
CA GLN A 82 -16.63 10.45 2.54
C GLN A 82 -15.37 10.29 3.42
N HIS A 83 -14.19 10.21 2.80
CA HIS A 83 -12.92 9.95 3.48
C HIS A 83 -11.97 11.16 3.48
N PHE A 84 -12.06 12.03 2.48
CA PHE A 84 -11.14 13.15 2.30
C PHE A 84 -11.86 14.48 2.14
N ALA A 85 -11.23 15.54 2.63
CA ALA A 85 -11.70 16.90 2.43
C ALA A 85 -11.77 17.25 0.93
N GLN A 86 -12.75 18.07 0.56
CA GLN A 86 -13.10 18.40 -0.83
C GLN A 86 -11.90 18.88 -1.67
N HIS A 87 -10.94 19.61 -1.07
CA HIS A 87 -9.78 20.13 -1.78
C HIS A 87 -8.78 19.06 -2.22
N TYR A 88 -8.78 17.86 -1.61
CA TYR A 88 -7.92 16.75 -2.04
C TYR A 88 -8.56 15.89 -3.15
N VAL A 89 -9.89 15.78 -3.14
CA VAL A 89 -10.61 14.81 -4.00
C VAL A 89 -10.36 15.04 -5.48
N HIS A 90 -10.22 16.29 -5.93
CA HIS A 90 -9.94 16.58 -7.34
C HIS A 90 -8.63 15.94 -7.81
N GLU A 91 -7.54 16.15 -7.06
CA GLU A 91 -6.21 15.62 -7.41
C GLU A 91 -6.12 14.11 -7.24
N PHE A 92 -6.76 13.54 -6.21
CA PHE A 92 -6.82 12.08 -6.03
C PHE A 92 -7.59 11.42 -7.17
N TYR A 93 -8.75 11.96 -7.55
CA TYR A 93 -9.53 11.40 -8.64
C TYR A 93 -8.79 11.51 -9.99
N LYS A 94 -8.10 12.63 -10.23
CA LYS A 94 -7.23 12.83 -11.41
C LYS A 94 -6.02 11.90 -11.40
N THR A 95 -5.50 11.55 -10.24
CA THR A 95 -4.40 10.60 -10.09
C THR A 95 -4.87 9.18 -10.36
N LEU A 96 -6.02 8.80 -9.79
CA LEU A 96 -6.66 7.51 -10.04
C LEU A 96 -7.00 7.31 -11.52
N SER A 97 -7.44 8.35 -12.23
CA SER A 97 -7.80 8.23 -13.65
C SER A 97 -6.64 7.82 -14.56
N LYS A 98 -5.38 8.07 -14.16
CA LYS A 98 -4.19 7.65 -14.91
C LYS A 98 -3.99 6.13 -14.92
N LYS A 99 -4.46 5.46 -13.87
CA LYS A 99 -4.39 4.00 -13.70
C LYS A 99 -5.77 3.33 -13.68
N TRP A 100 -6.75 3.98 -14.30
CA TRP A 100 -8.13 3.49 -14.34
C TRP A 100 -8.21 2.13 -15.03
N ILE A 101 -8.93 1.20 -14.39
CA ILE A 101 -9.22 -0.13 -14.91
C ILE A 101 -10.67 -0.14 -15.38
N ASP A 102 -10.87 -0.18 -16.68
CA ASP A 102 -12.17 -0.44 -17.31
C ASP A 102 -12.44 -1.96 -17.41
N ALA A 103 -13.58 -2.34 -17.97
CA ALA A 103 -13.98 -3.74 -18.11
C ALA A 103 -13.00 -4.56 -18.97
N GLU A 104 -12.50 -3.99 -20.06
CA GLU A 104 -11.56 -4.64 -20.98
C GLU A 104 -10.20 -4.88 -20.31
N LYS A 105 -9.67 -3.87 -19.62
CA LYS A 105 -8.44 -4.00 -18.82
C LYS A 105 -8.60 -5.00 -17.69
N ALA A 106 -9.75 -5.02 -17.01
CA ALA A 106 -10.02 -5.99 -15.96
C ALA A 106 -10.00 -7.42 -16.52
N GLU A 107 -10.65 -7.67 -17.66
CA GLU A 107 -10.61 -8.96 -18.34
C GLU A 107 -9.19 -9.37 -18.73
N HIS A 108 -8.42 -8.45 -19.32
CA HIS A 108 -7.01 -8.67 -19.67
C HIS A 108 -6.15 -9.03 -18.46
N LEU A 109 -6.26 -8.28 -17.35
CA LEU A 109 -5.53 -8.56 -16.13
C LEU A 109 -5.94 -9.90 -15.51
N ASN A 110 -7.22 -10.25 -15.56
CA ASN A 110 -7.70 -11.54 -15.08
C ASN A 110 -7.14 -12.70 -15.90
N HIS A 111 -6.96 -12.54 -17.22
CA HIS A 111 -6.31 -13.53 -18.07
C HIS A 111 -4.82 -13.71 -17.71
N ILE A 112 -4.10 -12.61 -17.47
CA ILE A 112 -2.71 -12.67 -16.97
C ILE A 112 -2.66 -13.39 -15.62
N MET A 113 -3.56 -13.05 -14.70
CA MET A 113 -3.60 -13.68 -13.39
C MET A 113 -3.90 -15.17 -13.51
N GLU A 114 -4.82 -15.59 -14.37
CA GLU A 114 -5.13 -17.02 -14.56
C GLU A 114 -3.88 -17.83 -14.96
N GLN A 115 -3.05 -17.28 -15.84
CA GLN A 115 -1.84 -17.96 -16.33
C GLN A 115 -0.63 -17.84 -15.40
N GLN A 116 -0.47 -16.69 -14.74
CA GLN A 116 0.78 -16.32 -14.06
C GLN A 116 0.66 -16.24 -12.53
N TRP A 117 -0.55 -16.36 -11.95
CA TRP A 117 -0.74 -16.10 -10.51
C TRP A 117 0.13 -16.95 -9.61
N CYS A 118 0.23 -18.26 -9.86
CA CYS A 118 1.07 -19.14 -9.05
C CYS A 118 2.53 -18.68 -9.05
N LYS A 119 3.05 -18.23 -10.20
CA LYS A 119 4.42 -17.70 -10.34
C LYS A 119 4.58 -16.35 -9.64
N ILE A 120 3.62 -15.43 -9.81
CA ILE A 120 3.61 -14.11 -9.17
C ILE A 120 3.59 -14.27 -7.65
N SER A 121 2.66 -15.08 -7.14
CA SER A 121 2.51 -15.34 -5.71
C SER A 121 3.78 -15.97 -5.13
N ALA A 122 4.34 -17.00 -5.76
CA ALA A 122 5.59 -17.60 -5.32
C ALA A 122 6.77 -16.61 -5.31
N MET A 123 6.87 -15.74 -6.33
CA MET A 123 7.93 -14.72 -6.39
C MET A 123 7.79 -13.68 -5.27
N VAL A 124 6.57 -13.26 -4.96
CA VAL A 124 6.31 -12.30 -3.88
C VAL A 124 6.61 -12.96 -2.54
N GLN A 125 6.05 -14.15 -2.27
CA GLN A 125 6.27 -14.89 -1.03
C GLN A 125 7.77 -15.19 -0.77
N GLY A 126 8.55 -15.45 -1.83
CA GLY A 126 9.99 -15.68 -1.71
C GLY A 126 10.84 -14.42 -1.45
N LYS A 127 10.26 -13.22 -1.51
CA LYS A 127 10.98 -11.94 -1.35
C LYS A 127 10.47 -11.09 -0.19
N VAL A 128 9.22 -11.29 0.24
CA VAL A 128 8.64 -10.54 1.36
C VAL A 128 9.10 -11.11 2.70
N ILE A 129 9.31 -10.22 3.66
CA ILE A 129 9.53 -10.61 5.05
C ILE A 129 8.16 -10.85 5.68
N ASP A 130 8.00 -11.96 6.40
CA ASP A 130 6.73 -12.27 7.07
C ASP A 130 6.36 -11.20 8.10
N HIS A 131 5.07 -10.85 8.15
CA HIS A 131 4.56 -9.81 9.06
C HIS A 131 4.85 -10.09 10.54
N VAL A 132 4.90 -11.36 10.99
CA VAL A 132 5.23 -11.71 12.38
C VAL A 132 6.68 -11.34 12.66
N HIS A 133 7.59 -11.64 11.72
CA HIS A 133 8.99 -11.29 11.88
C HIS A 133 9.23 -9.77 11.83
N LEU A 134 8.55 -9.07 10.91
CA LEU A 134 8.59 -7.60 10.88
C LEU A 134 8.08 -6.99 12.18
N TYR A 135 6.99 -7.54 12.75
CA TYR A 135 6.45 -7.09 14.02
C TYR A 135 7.48 -7.23 15.14
N SER A 136 8.10 -8.41 15.27
CA SER A 136 9.12 -8.65 16.29
C SER A 136 10.34 -7.72 16.15
N ILE A 137 10.74 -7.38 14.91
CA ILE A 137 11.83 -6.42 14.68
C ILE A 137 11.43 -5.02 15.18
N LEU A 138 10.24 -4.54 14.79
CA LEU A 138 9.77 -3.21 15.16
C LEU A 138 9.51 -3.09 16.67
N GLU A 139 8.91 -4.13 17.27
CA GLU A 139 8.69 -4.23 18.71
C GLU A 139 10.01 -4.19 19.48
N TYR A 140 11.01 -4.97 19.06
CA TYR A 140 12.35 -4.95 19.65
C TYR A 140 13.04 -3.57 19.57
N LEU A 141 12.75 -2.80 18.52
CA LEU A 141 13.26 -1.45 18.32
C LEU A 141 12.42 -0.37 19.01
N GLU A 142 11.38 -0.76 19.76
CA GLU A 142 10.39 0.15 20.37
C GLU A 142 9.74 1.10 19.34
N ALA A 143 9.66 0.65 18.08
CA ALA A 143 9.08 1.41 16.99
C ALA A 143 7.55 1.20 16.92
N PRO A 144 6.78 2.18 16.40
CA PRO A 144 5.34 2.04 16.24
C PRO A 144 4.93 0.86 15.36
N THR A 145 4.09 -0.03 15.92
CA THR A 145 3.59 -1.25 15.27
C THR A 145 2.09 -1.25 14.96
N GLU A 146 1.33 -0.32 15.53
CA GLU A 146 -0.13 -0.28 15.45
C GLU A 146 -0.60 1.15 15.14
N PRO A 147 -1.77 1.34 14.51
CA PRO A 147 -2.31 2.67 14.22
C PRO A 147 -2.35 3.62 15.43
N GLU A 148 -2.67 3.08 16.60
CA GLU A 148 -2.80 3.83 17.84
C GLU A 148 -1.46 4.42 18.31
N HIS A 149 -0.33 3.75 18.00
CA HIS A 149 1.01 4.27 18.30
C HIS A 149 1.34 5.54 17.51
N VAL A 150 0.66 5.78 16.38
CA VAL A 150 0.75 7.00 15.57
C VAL A 150 -0.50 7.88 15.68
N ARG A 151 -1.29 7.73 16.76
CA ARG A 151 -2.51 8.51 17.08
C ARG A 151 -3.64 8.40 16.05
N TRP A 152 -3.73 7.28 15.36
CA TRP A 152 -4.92 6.94 14.58
C TRP A 152 -5.75 5.90 15.34
N SER A 153 -7.09 6.00 15.28
CA SER A 153 -7.89 4.83 15.62
C SER A 153 -7.74 3.78 14.52
N THR A 154 -7.75 2.50 14.88
CA THR A 154 -7.76 1.38 13.93
C THR A 154 -8.79 1.58 12.82
N GLU A 155 -10.03 1.98 13.15
CA GLU A 155 -11.10 2.19 12.18
C GLU A 155 -10.77 3.31 11.19
N GLN A 156 -10.32 4.48 11.68
CA GLN A 156 -9.98 5.61 10.82
C GLN A 156 -8.78 5.28 9.94
N TYR A 157 -7.76 4.62 10.50
CA TYR A 157 -6.57 4.25 9.75
C TYR A 157 -6.90 3.35 8.57
N TYR A 158 -7.65 2.26 8.80
CA TYR A 158 -7.99 1.34 7.72
C TYR A 158 -9.01 1.92 6.75
N SER A 159 -9.93 2.76 7.21
CA SER A 159 -10.81 3.54 6.34
C SER A 159 -10.01 4.36 5.32
N ILE A 160 -8.97 5.06 5.76
CA ILE A 160 -8.06 5.81 4.87
C ILE A 160 -7.15 4.89 4.05
N ALA A 161 -6.58 3.84 4.64
CA ALA A 161 -5.68 2.92 3.96
C ALA A 161 -6.35 2.24 2.75
N ASN A 162 -7.62 1.85 2.88
CA ASN A 162 -8.41 1.27 1.78
C ASN A 162 -8.59 2.25 0.61
N MET A 163 -8.52 3.55 0.85
CA MET A 163 -8.61 4.59 -0.19
C MET A 163 -7.24 5.07 -0.69
N ALA A 164 -6.16 4.71 -0.01
CA ALA A 164 -4.82 5.26 -0.25
C ALA A 164 -4.32 5.02 -1.69
N PHE A 165 -4.73 3.92 -2.34
CA PHE A 165 -4.37 3.64 -3.73
C PHE A 165 -4.76 4.78 -4.69
N ALA A 166 -5.83 5.53 -4.44
CA ALA A 166 -6.26 6.64 -5.30
C ALA A 166 -5.31 7.85 -5.28
N THR A 167 -4.40 7.91 -4.30
CA THR A 167 -3.56 9.10 -4.03
C THR A 167 -2.25 9.14 -4.82
N ARG A 168 -1.87 8.03 -5.49
CA ARG A 168 -0.62 7.95 -6.25
C ARG A 168 -0.78 7.16 -7.54
N ASP A 169 -0.17 7.66 -8.60
CA ASP A 169 -0.11 7.00 -9.92
C ASP A 169 0.92 5.87 -9.89
N ARG A 170 0.56 4.81 -9.17
CA ARG A 170 1.36 3.60 -9.01
C ARG A 170 0.44 2.43 -8.73
N PHE A 171 0.63 1.35 -9.47
CA PHE A 171 -0.06 0.09 -9.23
C PHE A 171 0.68 -0.73 -8.18
N THR A 172 0.00 -1.08 -7.09
CA THR A 172 0.53 -1.82 -5.93
C THR A 172 -0.46 -2.89 -5.46
N PHE A 173 -0.15 -3.59 -4.36
CA PHE A 173 -1.11 -4.49 -3.72
C PHE A 173 -2.37 -3.77 -3.20
N LEU A 174 -2.34 -2.45 -2.98
CA LEU A 174 -3.53 -1.67 -2.65
C LEU A 174 -4.53 -1.66 -3.82
N ASP A 175 -4.04 -1.59 -5.06
CA ASP A 175 -4.88 -1.66 -6.26
C ASP A 175 -5.49 -3.04 -6.42
N ILE A 176 -4.67 -4.09 -6.27
CA ILE A 176 -5.16 -5.48 -6.31
C ILE A 176 -6.26 -5.66 -5.26
N ALA A 177 -6.03 -5.18 -4.04
CA ALA A 177 -7.01 -5.29 -2.95
C ALA A 177 -8.33 -4.59 -3.30
N HIS A 178 -8.28 -3.32 -3.73
CA HIS A 178 -9.48 -2.59 -4.15
C HIS A 178 -10.24 -3.32 -5.26
N HIS A 179 -9.54 -3.71 -6.32
CA HIS A 179 -10.14 -4.32 -7.50
C HIS A 179 -10.64 -5.74 -7.24
N ALA A 180 -10.05 -6.47 -6.30
CA ALA A 180 -10.51 -7.79 -5.86
C ALA A 180 -11.62 -7.73 -4.81
N GLY A 181 -11.93 -6.55 -4.26
CA GLY A 181 -12.86 -6.40 -3.14
C GLY A 181 -12.32 -6.96 -1.82
N ILE A 182 -11.01 -6.90 -1.62
CA ILE A 182 -10.32 -7.34 -0.40
C ILE A 182 -10.02 -6.09 0.43
N SER A 183 -10.54 -6.04 1.65
CA SER A 183 -10.30 -4.94 2.57
C SER A 183 -8.99 -5.11 3.33
N ILE A 184 -8.33 -3.98 3.60
CA ILE A 184 -7.17 -3.88 4.47
C ILE A 184 -7.63 -3.84 5.93
N SER A 185 -7.01 -4.66 6.78
CA SER A 185 -7.32 -4.84 8.22
C SER A 185 -6.10 -5.29 9.01
#